data_AF-A0A7L4TTU7-F1
#
_entry.id   AF-A0A7L4TTU7-F1
#
_cell.length_a   1.000
_cell.length_b   1.000
_cell.length_c   1.000
_cell.angle_alpha   90.00
_cell.angle_beta   90.00
_cell.angle_gamma   90.00
#
_symmetry.space_group_name_H-M   'P 1'
#
loop_
_entity.id
_entity.type
_entity.pdbx_description
1 polymer ?
#
loop_
_entity_poly.entity_id
_entity_poly.type
_entity_poly.pdbx_seq_one_letter_code
_entity_poly.pdbx_strand_id
1 'polypeptide(L)'
;SYHAMFQAKQKGGQAITVFHFHKNTNEVMNKPILERELRKAISRKEFILYFQPIVHVETSTVHFEALLRWFSPKLGTIPPDVFILVAEDRDFTQLIDEWVIEKACEFLRSLNDPKAKVAVNLSPKTLAAPSIESRLIEGISEYGVSAEQIELEITEHSLLKNEQAIIHKLSRLKE
;
A
#
# COMPACT_ATOMS: atom_id res chain seq x y z
N SER A 1 -15.94 -3.33 11.18
CA SER A 1 -15.61 -3.21 12.62
C SER A 1 -14.41 -2.32 12.96
N TYR A 2 -13.93 -1.45 12.03
CA TYR A 2 -12.85 -0.48 12.31
C TYR A 2 -13.36 0.88 12.87
N HIS A 3 -14.62 1.23 12.56
CA HIS A 3 -15.31 2.39 13.14
C HIS A 3 -15.40 2.35 14.68
N ALA A 4 -15.46 1.15 15.28
CA ALA A 4 -15.52 0.98 16.73
C ALA A 4 -14.15 1.19 17.40
N MET A 5 -13.06 0.77 16.75
CA MET A 5 -11.70 0.96 17.29
C MET A 5 -11.30 2.44 17.35
N PHE A 6 -11.76 3.23 16.38
CA PHE A 6 -11.51 4.67 16.34
C PHE A 6 -12.23 5.43 17.47
N GLN A 7 -13.43 4.98 17.87
CA GLN A 7 -14.12 5.55 19.03
C GLN A 7 -13.49 5.12 20.37
N ALA A 8 -12.94 3.91 20.45
CA ALA A 8 -12.33 3.39 21.68
C ALA A 8 -10.94 3.99 22.00
N LYS A 9 -10.16 4.37 20.98
CA LYS A 9 -8.79 4.93 21.15
C LYS A 9 -8.72 6.34 21.75
N GLN A 10 -9.85 7.01 22.02
CA GLN A 10 -9.87 8.23 22.86
C GLN A 10 -9.60 7.96 24.34
N LYS A 11 -9.55 6.70 24.79
CA LYS A 11 -9.19 6.33 26.17
C LYS A 11 -7.88 5.54 26.21
N GLY A 12 -6.78 6.27 25.99
CA GLY A 12 -5.43 6.00 26.52
C GLY A 12 -4.77 4.64 26.24
N GLY A 13 -3.68 4.64 25.48
CA GLY A 13 -2.72 3.54 25.49
C GLY A 13 -1.76 3.50 24.30
N GLN A 14 -0.56 4.06 24.53
CA GLN A 14 0.73 3.83 23.84
C GLN A 14 0.90 4.29 22.38
N ALA A 15 1.86 5.22 22.23
CA ALA A 15 2.50 5.73 21.02
C ALA A 15 1.59 5.92 19.79
N ILE A 16 0.77 6.98 19.83
CA ILE A 16 0.11 7.51 18.64
C ILE A 16 1.04 8.55 18.04
N THR A 17 1.61 8.27 16.86
CA THR A 17 2.06 9.33 15.96
C THR A 17 0.80 10.05 15.50
N VAL A 18 0.50 11.19 16.13
CA VAL A 18 -0.62 12.05 15.76
C VAL A 18 -0.24 12.72 14.44
N PHE A 19 -0.72 12.15 13.32
CA PHE A 19 -0.70 12.83 12.04
C PHE A 19 -1.62 14.05 12.16
N HIS A 20 -1.04 15.24 12.21
CA HIS A 20 -1.79 16.48 12.19
C HIS A 20 -2.51 16.60 10.84
N PHE A 21 -3.82 16.39 10.86
CA PHE A 21 -4.72 16.73 9.77
C PHE A 21 -4.75 18.25 9.62
N HIS A 22 -3.99 18.80 8.68
CA HIS A 22 -4.06 20.23 8.40
C HIS A 22 -4.45 20.52 6.94
N LYS A 23 -5.43 21.44 6.85
CA LYS A 23 -6.15 22.02 5.72
C LYS A 23 -7.25 21.13 5.12
N ASN A 24 -8.50 21.46 5.47
CA ASN A 24 -9.75 21.09 4.79
C ASN A 24 -10.33 19.68 5.03
N THR A 25 -10.54 19.31 6.29
CA THR A 25 -11.33 18.10 6.68
C THR A 25 -12.67 18.00 5.94
N ASN A 26 -13.36 19.12 5.69
CA ASN A 26 -14.63 19.13 4.94
C ASN A 26 -14.50 18.72 3.46
N GLU A 27 -13.38 19.04 2.80
CA GLU A 27 -13.14 18.65 1.39
C GLU A 27 -12.66 17.20 1.27
N VAL A 28 -11.92 16.70 2.26
CA VAL A 28 -11.52 15.28 2.35
C VAL A 28 -12.74 14.37 2.47
N MET A 29 -13.81 14.85 3.12
CA MET A 29 -15.09 14.13 3.21
C MET A 29 -15.95 14.27 1.94
N ASN A 30 -15.57 15.13 0.98
CA ASN A 30 -16.29 15.30 -0.28
C ASN A 30 -15.77 14.31 -1.32
N LYS A 31 -16.44 13.15 -1.42
CA LYS A 31 -16.06 12.02 -2.30
C LYS A 31 -15.79 12.42 -3.76
N PRO A 32 -16.63 13.24 -4.44
CA PRO A 32 -16.31 13.74 -5.79
C PRO A 32 -15.01 14.55 -5.90
N ILE A 33 -14.69 15.39 -4.91
CA ILE A 33 -13.45 16.17 -4.92
C ILE A 33 -12.26 15.24 -4.70
N LEU A 34 -12.36 14.35 -3.72
CA LEU A 34 -11.34 13.37 -3.38
C LEU A 34 -10.99 12.48 -4.58
N GLU A 35 -12.00 11.94 -5.26
CA GLU A 35 -11.84 11.13 -6.48
C GLU A 35 -11.10 11.89 -7.60
N ARG A 36 -11.51 13.14 -7.85
CA ARG A 36 -10.90 13.97 -8.90
C ARG A 36 -9.43 14.25 -8.61
N GLU A 37 -9.07 14.52 -7.37
CA GLU A 37 -7.67 14.77 -7.01
C GLU A 37 -6.88 13.45 -6.95
N LEU A 38 -7.48 12.34 -6.49
CA LEU A 38 -6.85 11.01 -6.44
C LEU A 38 -6.39 10.56 -7.83
N ARG A 39 -7.24 10.74 -8.85
CA ARG A 39 -6.91 10.45 -10.25
C ARG A 39 -5.66 11.19 -10.75
N LYS A 40 -5.36 12.37 -10.18
CA LYS A 40 -4.22 13.21 -10.56
C LYS A 40 -2.99 12.98 -9.67
N ALA A 41 -3.16 12.35 -8.51
CA ALA A 41 -2.12 12.23 -7.49
C ALA A 41 -0.87 11.51 -8.02
N ILE A 42 -1.04 10.46 -8.84
CA ILE A 42 0.08 9.71 -9.45
C ILE A 42 0.89 10.61 -10.38
N SER A 43 0.25 11.26 -11.36
CA SER A 43 0.94 12.11 -12.33
C SER A 43 1.53 13.38 -11.71
N ARG A 44 0.99 13.81 -10.57
CA ARG A 44 1.49 14.97 -9.79
C ARG A 44 2.53 14.60 -8.73
N LYS A 45 2.92 13.33 -8.61
CA LYS A 45 3.88 12.86 -7.59
C LYS A 45 3.45 13.22 -6.16
N GLU A 46 2.15 13.13 -5.88
CA GLU A 46 1.58 13.40 -4.56
C GLU A 46 1.64 12.17 -3.63
N PHE A 47 1.97 11.00 -4.18
CA PHE A 47 2.19 9.77 -3.43
C PHE A 47 3.65 9.58 -3.03
N ILE A 48 3.85 9.03 -1.84
CA ILE A 48 5.15 8.60 -1.32
C ILE A 48 4.99 7.30 -0.52
N LEU A 49 6.01 6.45 -0.55
CA LEU A 49 6.09 5.27 0.32
C LEU A 49 6.93 5.58 1.55
N TYR A 50 6.39 5.24 2.71
CA TYR A 50 7.17 5.12 3.93
C TYR A 50 7.49 3.65 4.14
N PHE A 51 8.74 3.35 4.50
CA PHE A 51 9.19 1.98 4.76
C PHE A 51 9.35 1.79 6.26
N GLN A 52 8.42 1.08 6.89
CA GLN A 52 8.46 0.81 8.32
C GLN A 52 9.29 -0.45 8.58
N PRO A 53 10.41 -0.38 9.33
CA PRO A 53 11.21 -1.56 9.61
C PRO A 53 10.48 -2.51 10.57
N ILE A 54 10.54 -3.80 10.26
CA ILE A 54 10.08 -4.92 11.05
C ILE A 54 11.29 -5.79 11.35
N VAL A 55 11.68 -5.91 12.62
CA VAL A 55 12.86 -6.67 13.02
C VAL A 55 12.44 -8.03 13.53
N HIS A 56 12.96 -9.09 12.90
CA HIS A 56 12.80 -10.44 13.40
C HIS A 56 13.79 -10.68 14.55
N VAL A 57 13.28 -10.79 15.78
CA VAL A 57 14.09 -10.76 17.02
C VAL A 57 15.12 -11.88 17.08
N GLU A 58 14.79 -13.08 16.58
CA GLU A 58 15.68 -14.24 16.66
C GLU A 58 16.78 -14.23 15.59
N THR A 59 16.49 -13.73 14.40
CA THR A 59 17.43 -13.76 13.26
C THR A 59 18.14 -12.42 13.05
N SER A 60 17.69 -11.37 13.75
CA SER A 60 18.11 -9.97 13.53
C SER A 60 17.92 -9.50 12.08
N THR A 61 17.06 -10.17 11.31
CA THR A 61 16.73 -9.75 9.93
C THR A 61 15.81 -8.55 9.99
N VAL A 62 16.05 -7.56 9.13
CA VAL A 62 15.19 -6.40 8.96
C VAL A 62 14.36 -6.58 7.69
N HIS A 63 13.05 -6.65 7.87
CA HIS A 63 12.08 -6.51 6.79
C HIS A 63 11.47 -5.11 6.85
N PHE A 64 10.75 -4.72 5.81
CA PHE A 64 10.10 -3.42 5.74
C PHE A 64 8.67 -3.58 5.26
N GLU A 65 7.74 -2.82 5.84
CA GLU A 65 6.40 -2.66 5.28
C GLU A 65 6.34 -1.38 4.46
N ALA A 66 5.92 -1.48 3.20
CA ALA A 66 5.68 -0.34 2.32
C ALA A 66 4.31 0.26 2.58
N LEU A 67 4.31 1.47 3.16
CA LEU A 67 3.12 2.17 3.60
C LEU A 67 2.88 3.40 2.73
N LEU A 68 1.84 3.35 1.89
CA LEU A 68 1.47 4.44 1.01
C LEU A 68 0.99 5.67 1.80
N ARG A 69 1.44 6.85 1.38
CA ARG A 69 1.02 8.14 1.93
C ARG A 69 0.65 9.08 0.79
N TRP A 70 -0.42 9.84 0.98
CA TRP A 70 -0.85 10.87 0.02
C TRP A 70 -0.76 12.25 0.66
N PHE A 71 0.11 13.08 0.09
CA PHE A 71 0.27 14.48 0.44
C PHE A 71 -0.27 15.35 -0.70
N SER A 72 -1.53 15.73 -0.60
CA SER A 72 -2.14 16.61 -1.58
C SER A 72 -1.83 18.07 -1.26
N PRO A 73 -1.29 18.86 -2.20
CA PRO A 73 -1.15 20.31 -2.01
C PRO A 73 -2.49 21.02 -1.75
N LYS A 74 -3.58 20.42 -2.23
CA LYS A 74 -4.93 20.98 -2.14
C LYS A 74 -5.70 20.48 -0.92
N LEU A 75 -5.67 19.17 -0.68
CA LEU A 75 -6.47 18.52 0.37
C LEU A 75 -5.69 18.29 1.68
N GLY A 76 -4.40 18.61 1.70
CA GLY A 76 -3.51 18.28 2.79
C GLY A 76 -3.13 16.80 2.82
N THR A 77 -2.73 16.32 3.98
CA THR A 77 -2.40 14.90 4.20
C THR A 77 -3.68 14.08 4.29
N ILE A 78 -3.80 13.05 3.45
CA ILE A 78 -4.97 12.17 3.40
C ILE A 78 -4.63 10.80 3.97
N PRO A 79 -5.42 10.27 4.94
CA PRO A 79 -5.20 8.94 5.47
C PRO A 79 -5.40 7.86 4.39
N PRO A 80 -4.58 6.79 4.40
CA PRO A 80 -4.75 5.62 3.54
C PRO A 80 -6.19 5.10 3.53
N ASP A 81 -6.78 4.87 4.70
CA ASP A 81 -8.14 4.33 4.83
C ASP A 81 -9.21 5.16 4.11
N VAL A 82 -8.98 6.47 3.93
CA VAL A 82 -9.93 7.36 3.27
C VAL A 82 -9.80 7.27 1.74
N PHE A 83 -8.59 7.36 1.21
CA PHE A 83 -8.40 7.37 -0.24
C PHE A 83 -8.38 5.98 -0.87
N ILE A 84 -8.01 4.93 -0.12
CA ILE A 84 -8.04 3.54 -0.59
C ILE A 84 -9.48 3.12 -0.91
N LEU A 85 -10.46 3.46 -0.06
CA LEU A 85 -11.87 3.20 -0.33
C LEU A 85 -12.35 3.85 -1.64
N VAL A 86 -11.90 5.09 -1.91
CA VAL A 86 -12.23 5.77 -3.17
C VAL A 86 -11.48 5.16 -4.36
N ALA A 87 -10.24 4.71 -4.16
CA ALA A 87 -9.48 4.01 -5.18
C ALA A 87 -10.15 2.70 -5.60
N GLU A 88 -10.65 1.92 -4.64
CA GLU A 88 -11.35 0.66 -4.86
C GLU A 88 -12.66 0.85 -5.62
N ASP A 89 -13.46 1.84 -5.24
CA ASP A 89 -14.74 2.14 -5.89
C ASP A 89 -14.60 2.60 -7.35
N ARG A 90 -13.41 3.10 -7.74
CA ARG A 90 -13.15 3.76 -9.03
C ARG A 90 -12.04 3.11 -9.84
N ASP A 91 -11.62 1.92 -9.44
CA ASP A 91 -10.63 1.10 -10.15
C ASP A 91 -9.24 1.76 -10.28
N PHE A 92 -8.91 2.70 -9.40
CA PHE A 92 -7.59 3.32 -9.35
C PHE A 92 -6.56 2.48 -8.59
N THR A 93 -7.00 1.44 -7.87
CA THR A 93 -6.08 0.61 -7.08
C THR A 93 -5.01 -0.05 -7.95
N GLN A 94 -5.33 -0.46 -9.17
CA GLN A 94 -4.34 -1.07 -10.06
C GLN A 94 -3.18 -0.11 -10.35
N LEU A 95 -3.47 1.15 -10.73
CA LEU A 95 -2.42 2.14 -11.02
C LEU A 95 -1.58 2.47 -9.78
N ILE A 96 -2.21 2.49 -8.61
CA ILE A 96 -1.54 2.74 -7.34
C ILE A 96 -0.63 1.56 -7.00
N ASP A 97 -1.17 0.35 -7.02
CA ASP A 97 -0.48 -0.89 -6.68
C ASP A 97 0.73 -1.13 -7.62
N GLU A 98 0.58 -0.89 -8.93
CA GLU A 98 1.67 -0.98 -9.90
C GLU A 98 2.80 0.03 -9.61
N TRP A 99 2.44 1.25 -9.20
CA TRP A 99 3.41 2.26 -8.77
C TRP A 99 4.09 1.89 -7.44
N VAL A 100 3.34 1.31 -6.50
CA VAL A 100 3.89 0.83 -5.22
C VAL A 100 4.91 -0.27 -5.43
N ILE A 101 4.63 -1.24 -6.30
CA ILE A 101 5.58 -2.33 -6.64
C ILE A 101 6.88 -1.76 -7.18
N GLU A 102 6.80 -0.84 -8.14
CA GLU A 102 7.98 -0.20 -8.72
C GLU A 102 8.84 0.50 -7.66
N LYS A 103 8.20 1.23 -6.74
CA LYS A 103 8.90 1.93 -5.65
C LYS A 103 9.44 1.00 -4.57
N ALA A 104 8.81 -0.14 -4.33
CA ALA A 104 9.35 -1.18 -3.46
C ALA A 104 10.63 -1.80 -4.06
N CYS A 105 10.63 -2.11 -5.36
CA CYS A 105 11.81 -2.60 -6.07
C CYS A 105 12.96 -1.57 -6.07
N GLU A 106 12.65 -0.30 -6.33
CA GLU A 106 13.63 0.80 -6.26
C GLU A 106 14.25 0.89 -4.87
N PHE A 107 13.44 0.81 -3.82
CA PHE A 107 13.92 0.84 -2.45
C PHE A 107 14.82 -0.36 -2.11
N LEU A 108 14.41 -1.58 -2.44
CA LEU A 108 15.23 -2.79 -2.26
C LEU A 108 16.58 -2.69 -2.95
N ARG A 109 16.58 -2.20 -4.20
CA ARG A 109 17.82 -1.94 -4.94
C ARG A 109 18.71 -0.92 -4.24
N SER A 110 18.13 0.13 -3.67
CA SER A 110 18.88 1.15 -2.94
C SER A 110 19.53 0.63 -1.65
N LEU A 111 18.91 -0.36 -0.98
CA LEU A 111 19.49 -1.02 0.20
C LEU A 111 20.69 -1.90 -0.18
N ASN A 112 20.64 -2.52 -1.36
CA ASN A 112 21.66 -3.45 -1.85
C ASN A 112 21.97 -4.58 -0.85
N ASP A 113 20.96 -5.02 -0.11
CA ASP A 113 21.03 -6.13 0.83
C ASP A 113 20.16 -7.30 0.31
N PRO A 114 20.77 -8.44 -0.06
CA PRO A 114 20.04 -9.59 -0.57
C PRO A 114 19.13 -10.27 0.47
N LYS A 115 19.27 -9.92 1.76
CA LYS A 115 18.42 -10.43 2.85
C LYS A 115 17.26 -9.49 3.19
N ALA A 116 17.31 -8.24 2.73
CA ALA A 116 16.23 -7.30 2.97
C ALA A 116 14.98 -7.72 2.18
N LYS A 117 13.83 -7.58 2.84
CA LYS A 117 12.53 -7.82 2.23
C LYS A 117 11.61 -6.64 2.43
N VAL A 118 10.69 -6.45 1.48
CA VAL A 118 9.63 -5.44 1.54
C VAL A 118 8.29 -6.12 1.36
N ALA A 119 7.41 -5.95 2.36
CA ALA A 119 6.00 -6.26 2.27
C ALA A 119 5.24 -5.14 1.53
N VAL A 120 4.47 -5.51 0.51
CA VAL A 120 3.66 -4.61 -0.32
C VAL A 120 2.20 -4.97 -0.17
N ASN A 121 1.40 -4.03 0.31
CA ASN A 121 -0.05 -4.17 0.38
C ASN A 121 -0.66 -4.02 -1.02
N LEU A 122 -1.42 -5.02 -1.47
CA LEU A 122 -2.13 -5.00 -2.75
C LEU A 122 -3.65 -5.10 -2.56
N SER A 123 -4.39 -4.44 -3.44
CA SER A 123 -5.84 -4.63 -3.52
C SER A 123 -6.19 -6.00 -4.13
N PRO A 124 -7.32 -6.64 -3.73
CA PRO A 124 -7.81 -7.87 -4.35
C PRO A 124 -7.99 -7.77 -5.85
N LYS A 125 -8.41 -6.58 -6.29
CA LYS A 125 -8.69 -6.34 -7.69
C LYS A 125 -7.41 -6.44 -8.53
N THR A 126 -6.33 -5.80 -8.07
CA THR A 126 -5.02 -5.89 -8.72
C THR A 126 -4.49 -7.31 -8.67
N LEU A 127 -4.60 -7.97 -7.52
CA LEU A 127 -4.15 -9.36 -7.39
C LEU A 127 -4.91 -10.29 -8.35
N ALA A 128 -6.20 -10.07 -8.56
CA ALA A 128 -6.99 -10.81 -9.55
C ALA A 128 -6.63 -10.45 -11.01
N ALA A 129 -6.13 -9.23 -11.27
CA ALA A 129 -5.83 -8.75 -12.62
C ALA A 129 -4.70 -9.55 -13.30
N PRO A 130 -4.87 -10.05 -14.53
CA PRO A 130 -3.84 -10.86 -15.22
C PRO A 130 -2.48 -10.17 -15.34
N SER A 131 -2.46 -8.84 -15.39
CA SER A 131 -1.26 -8.00 -15.53
C SER A 131 -0.32 -7.98 -14.33
N ILE A 132 -0.76 -8.44 -13.14
CA ILE A 132 0.06 -8.34 -11.93
C ILE A 132 1.35 -9.16 -12.02
N GLU A 133 1.28 -10.35 -12.63
CA GLU A 133 2.44 -11.23 -12.81
C GLU A 133 3.50 -10.56 -13.68
N SER A 134 3.10 -10.02 -14.84
CA SER A 134 4.02 -9.30 -15.72
C SER A 134 4.60 -8.07 -15.04
N ARG A 135 3.81 -7.33 -14.25
CA ARG A 135 4.31 -6.12 -13.57
C ARG A 135 5.34 -6.44 -12.49
N LEU A 136 5.13 -7.51 -11.73
CA LEU A 136 6.11 -7.97 -10.73
C LEU A 136 7.41 -8.37 -11.42
N ILE A 137 7.33 -9.18 -12.49
CA ILE A 137 8.50 -9.61 -13.26
C ILE A 137 9.26 -8.42 -13.84
N GLU A 138 8.54 -7.45 -14.43
CA GLU A 138 9.12 -6.21 -14.95
C GLU A 138 9.87 -5.45 -13.87
N GLY A 139 9.25 -5.19 -12.72
CA GLY A 139 9.88 -4.46 -11.62
C GLY A 139 11.08 -5.19 -11.03
N ILE A 140 11.00 -6.51 -10.86
CA ILE A 140 12.11 -7.34 -10.36
C ILE A 140 13.29 -7.26 -11.32
N SER A 141 13.03 -7.43 -12.62
CA SER A 141 14.04 -7.40 -13.67
C SER A 141 14.69 -6.02 -13.83
N GLU A 142 13.87 -4.96 -13.88
CA GLU A 142 14.33 -3.58 -14.08
C GLU A 142 15.28 -3.11 -12.98
N TYR A 143 14.96 -3.45 -11.73
CA TYR A 143 15.75 -3.03 -10.56
C TYR A 143 16.77 -4.08 -10.11
N GLY A 144 16.81 -5.26 -10.73
CA GLY A 144 17.75 -6.33 -10.40
C GLY A 144 17.64 -6.81 -8.96
N VAL A 145 16.41 -6.92 -8.45
CA VAL A 145 16.09 -7.47 -7.13
C VAL A 145 15.62 -8.93 -7.28
N SER A 146 15.62 -9.71 -6.21
CA SER A 146 15.08 -11.08 -6.24
C SER A 146 13.60 -11.10 -5.87
N ALA A 147 12.83 -12.06 -6.41
CA ALA A 147 11.40 -12.19 -6.12
C ALA A 147 11.14 -12.45 -4.62
N GLU A 148 12.05 -13.18 -3.97
CA GLU A 148 12.01 -13.50 -2.54
C GLU A 148 12.17 -12.27 -1.63
N GLN A 149 12.60 -11.14 -2.19
CA GLN A 149 12.69 -9.86 -1.48
C GLN A 149 11.35 -9.10 -1.45
N ILE A 150 10.34 -9.52 -2.21
CA ILE A 150 9.03 -8.88 -2.25
C ILE A 150 8.01 -9.82 -1.63
N GLU A 151 7.37 -9.37 -0.54
CA GLU A 151 6.28 -10.08 0.11
C GLU A 151 4.97 -9.38 -0.25
N LEU A 152 3.98 -10.12 -0.77
CA LEU A 152 2.69 -9.54 -1.13
C LEU A 152 1.70 -9.74 0.03
N GLU A 153 1.15 -8.65 0.51
CA GLU A 153 0.15 -8.65 1.58
C GLU A 153 -1.22 -8.22 1.04
N ILE A 154 -2.26 -8.83 1.59
CA ILE A 154 -3.65 -8.48 1.33
C ILE A 154 -4.36 -8.28 2.66
N THR A 155 -5.29 -7.33 2.70
CA THR A 155 -6.07 -7.10 3.91
C THR A 155 -7.10 -8.22 4.14
N GLU A 156 -7.48 -8.48 5.38
CA GLU A 156 -8.44 -9.55 5.72
C GLU A 156 -9.84 -9.27 5.14
N HIS A 157 -10.26 -8.00 5.09
CA HIS A 157 -11.54 -7.59 4.49
C HIS A 157 -11.63 -7.91 2.99
N SER A 158 -10.47 -8.03 2.36
CA SER A 158 -10.24 -8.24 0.95
C SER A 158 -10.34 -9.72 0.54
N LEU A 159 -10.05 -10.64 1.45
CA LEU A 159 -10.20 -12.09 1.26
C LEU A 159 -11.67 -12.55 1.20
N LEU A 160 -12.54 -11.91 1.98
CA LEU A 160 -13.95 -12.31 2.12
C LEU A 160 -14.78 -12.18 0.83
N LYS A 161 -14.31 -11.45 -0.18
CA LYS A 161 -15.05 -11.20 -1.43
C LYS A 161 -14.72 -12.17 -2.57
N ASN A 162 -13.58 -12.88 -2.56
CA ASN A 162 -13.15 -13.76 -3.67
C ASN A 162 -12.04 -14.75 -3.26
N GLU A 163 -12.32 -15.58 -2.26
CA GLU A 163 -11.31 -16.40 -1.56
C GLU A 163 -10.54 -17.38 -2.47
N GLN A 164 -11.23 -18.21 -3.28
CA GLN A 164 -10.57 -19.31 -4.01
C GLN A 164 -9.68 -18.84 -5.17
N ALA A 165 -10.13 -17.87 -5.98
CA ALA A 165 -9.36 -17.36 -7.11
C ALA A 165 -8.11 -16.58 -6.65
N ILE A 166 -8.22 -15.83 -5.55
CA ILE A 166 -7.11 -15.11 -4.94
C ILE A 166 -6.06 -16.08 -4.39
N ILE A 167 -6.50 -17.12 -3.67
CA ILE A 167 -5.59 -18.15 -3.12
C ILE A 167 -4.82 -18.86 -4.25
N HIS A 168 -5.52 -19.29 -5.32
CA HIS A 168 -4.86 -19.94 -6.47
C HIS A 168 -3.85 -19.02 -7.16
N LYS A 169 -4.11 -17.72 -7.18
CA LYS A 169 -3.18 -16.76 -7.78
C LYS A 169 -1.96 -16.50 -6.89
N LEU A 170 -2.16 -16.40 -5.58
CA LEU A 170 -1.07 -16.30 -4.62
C LEU A 170 -0.17 -17.53 -4.64
N SER A 171 -0.72 -18.74 -4.80
CA SER A 171 0.11 -19.94 -4.94
C SER A 171 0.97 -19.89 -6.20
N ARG A 172 0.40 -19.45 -7.33
CA ARG A 172 1.15 -19.30 -8.58
C ARG A 172 2.23 -18.21 -8.51
N LEU A 173 1.99 -17.13 -7.77
CA LEU A 173 2.97 -16.04 -7.57
C LEU A 173 4.11 -16.43 -6.63
N LYS A 174 3.97 -17.53 -5.87
CA LYS A 174 5.04 -18.07 -5.01
C LYS A 174 5.99 -19.02 -5.74
N GLU A 175 5.61 -19.51 -6.92
CA GLU A 175 6.40 -20.41 -7.77
C GLU A 175 7.30 -19.61 -8.72
#